data_AF-A0A1F8TWJ2-F1
#
_entry.id   AF-A0A1F8TWJ2-F1
#
_cell.length_a   1.000
_cell.length_b   1.000
_cell.length_c   1.000
_cell.angle_alpha   90.00
_cell.angle_beta   90.00
_cell.angle_gamma   90.00
#
_symmetry.space_group_name_H-M   'P 1'
#
loop_
_entity.id
_entity.type
_entity.pdbx_description
1 polymer ?
#
loop_
_entity_poly.entity_id
_entity_poly.type
_entity_poly.pdbx_seq_one_letter_code
_entity_poly.pdbx_strand_id
1 'polypeptide(L)'
;MNYVSRAEFARAIVKAANIQEKVTAKSKTQLFDDVEKNHPYFTFINIAVDSGFISGTGDRKFSPDNYLTKAQAATIIVRAMGLEESSAVSSIKTTFADDYRIPSWSKKSVNIARNMGIISGDEDNMLQPDKLLTRAEVSEMINNFIKYLQYDMRKEYREMLINYGR
;
A
#
# COMPACT_ATOMS: atom_id res chain seq x y z
N MET A 1 -4.36 2.16 22.48
CA MET A 1 -4.60 1.63 21.11
C MET A 1 -3.25 1.42 20.46
N ASN A 2 -3.03 0.26 19.82
CA ASN A 2 -1.75 -0.03 19.13
C ASN A 2 -1.89 0.33 17.64
N TYR A 3 -1.26 1.42 17.23
CA TYR A 3 -1.14 1.84 15.83
C TYR A 3 0.00 1.09 15.15
N VAL A 4 0.00 1.09 13.81
CA VAL A 4 1.03 0.44 13.00
C VAL A 4 1.97 1.48 12.41
N SER A 5 3.26 1.27 12.62
CA SER A 5 4.32 2.10 12.04
C SER A 5 4.52 1.84 10.55
N ARG A 6 5.14 2.79 9.85
CA ARG A 6 5.54 2.65 8.43
C ARG A 6 6.37 1.40 8.19
N ALA A 7 7.34 1.13 9.07
CA ALA A 7 8.24 -0.01 8.93
C ALA A 7 7.52 -1.35 9.13
N GLU A 8 6.63 -1.44 10.13
CA GLU A 8 5.79 -2.63 10.34
C GLU A 8 4.88 -2.89 9.13
N PHE A 9 4.27 -1.85 8.57
CA PHE A 9 3.41 -1.98 7.40
C PHE A 9 4.19 -2.40 6.15
N ALA A 10 5.37 -1.83 5.92
CA ALA A 10 6.25 -2.25 4.81
C ALA A 10 6.57 -3.75 4.89
N ARG A 11 6.95 -4.23 6.09
CA ARG A 11 7.16 -5.67 6.33
C ARG A 11 5.91 -6.50 6.04
N ALA A 12 4.73 -6.05 6.47
CA ALA A 12 3.48 -6.76 6.23
C ALA A 12 3.20 -6.93 4.74
N ILE A 13 3.40 -5.87 3.94
CA ILE A 13 3.21 -5.92 2.48
C ILE A 13 4.23 -6.84 1.81
N VAL A 14 5.51 -6.74 2.15
CA VAL A 14 6.55 -7.64 1.59
C VAL A 14 6.18 -9.10 1.81
N LYS A 15 5.73 -9.44 3.03
CA LYS A 15 5.30 -10.80 3.37
C LYS A 15 4.01 -11.20 2.66
N ALA A 16 3.01 -10.34 2.64
CA ALA A 16 1.71 -10.61 2.03
C ALA A 16 1.81 -10.83 0.51
N ALA A 17 2.63 -10.03 -0.17
CA ALA A 17 2.89 -10.15 -1.59
C ALA A 17 3.86 -11.29 -1.94
N ASN A 18 4.38 -12.02 -0.93
CA ASN A 18 5.39 -13.06 -1.08
C ASN A 18 6.58 -12.58 -1.94
N ILE A 19 6.98 -11.31 -1.75
CA ILE A 19 8.14 -10.74 -2.45
C ILE A 19 9.35 -11.43 -1.86
N GLN A 20 9.96 -12.32 -2.66
CA GLN A 20 11.08 -13.11 -2.22
C GLN A 20 12.17 -12.19 -1.68
N GLU A 21 12.63 -12.46 -0.46
CA GLU A 21 13.79 -11.84 0.13
C GLU A 21 15.06 -12.37 -0.56
N LYS A 22 15.24 -12.05 -1.85
CA LYS A 22 16.56 -12.19 -2.46
C LYS A 22 17.41 -11.09 -1.86
N VAL A 23 18.13 -11.44 -0.79
CA VAL A 23 19.09 -10.54 -0.15
C VAL A 23 20.19 -10.26 -1.17
N THR A 24 20.12 -9.11 -1.82
CA THR A 24 21.11 -8.63 -2.78
C THR A 24 22.08 -7.68 -2.08
N ALA A 25 23.18 -7.32 -2.74
CA ALA A 25 24.05 -6.25 -2.26
C ALA A 25 23.29 -4.92 -2.09
N LYS A 26 22.26 -4.68 -2.93
CA LYS A 26 21.39 -3.50 -2.86
C LYS A 26 20.55 -3.48 -1.58
N SER A 27 19.94 -4.60 -1.21
CA SER A 27 19.15 -4.69 0.03
C SER A 27 19.98 -4.65 1.33
N LYS A 28 21.31 -4.73 1.24
CA LYS A 28 22.26 -4.51 2.35
C LYS A 28 22.80 -3.08 2.45
N THR A 29 22.52 -2.24 1.46
CA THR A 29 22.98 -0.85 1.44
C THR A 29 22.06 0.00 2.31
N GLN A 30 22.64 0.90 3.11
CA GLN A 30 21.84 1.83 3.91
C GLN A 30 21.33 2.95 3.00
N LEU A 31 20.01 2.98 2.79
CA LEU A 31 19.35 3.96 1.91
C LEU A 31 18.97 5.24 2.66
N PHE A 32 18.72 5.14 3.97
CA PHE A 32 18.23 6.24 4.81
C PHE A 32 19.08 6.42 6.05
N ASP A 33 19.22 7.67 6.48
CA ASP A 33 20.06 8.04 7.61
C ASP A 33 19.40 7.66 8.96
N ASP A 34 18.06 7.56 8.99
CA ASP A 34 17.25 7.16 10.15
C ASP A 34 16.90 5.66 10.18
N VAL A 35 17.55 4.83 9.36
CA VAL A 35 17.39 3.37 9.37
C VAL A 35 18.76 2.70 9.45
N GLU A 36 19.18 2.36 10.67
CA GLU A 36 20.43 1.66 10.92
C GLU A 36 20.42 0.23 10.33
N LYS A 37 21.60 -0.29 9.95
CA LYS A 37 21.73 -1.64 9.35
C LYS A 37 21.26 -2.78 10.27
N ASN A 38 21.30 -2.59 11.57
CA ASN A 38 20.83 -3.53 12.59
C ASN A 38 19.33 -3.39 12.91
N HIS A 39 18.65 -2.40 12.31
CA HIS A 39 17.24 -2.14 12.59
C HIS A 39 16.39 -3.35 12.16
N PRO A 40 15.41 -3.81 12.97
CA PRO A 40 14.66 -5.04 12.72
C PRO A 40 13.89 -5.04 11.39
N TYR A 41 13.59 -3.84 10.87
CA TYR A 41 12.89 -3.67 9.59
C TYR A 41 13.80 -3.28 8.42
N PHE A 42 15.13 -3.19 8.61
CA PHE A 42 16.08 -2.72 7.60
C PHE A 42 15.91 -3.40 6.24
N THR A 43 15.94 -4.74 6.22
CA THR A 43 15.80 -5.52 4.98
C THR A 43 14.44 -5.31 4.32
N PHE A 44 13.37 -5.25 5.10
CA PHE A 44 12.01 -5.06 4.59
C PHE A 44 11.82 -3.67 3.98
N ILE A 45 12.37 -2.63 4.61
CA ILE A 45 12.35 -1.26 4.11
C ILE A 45 13.08 -1.18 2.77
N ASN A 46 14.27 -1.79 2.68
CA ASN A 46 15.03 -1.79 1.43
C ASN A 46 14.32 -2.54 0.31
N ILE A 47 13.75 -3.72 0.58
CA ILE A 47 12.96 -4.46 -0.41
C ILE A 47 11.75 -3.65 -0.86
N ALA A 48 11.06 -3.00 0.06
CA ALA A 48 9.87 -2.21 -0.24
C ALA A 48 10.18 -1.00 -1.13
N VAL A 49 11.30 -0.32 -0.86
CA VAL A 49 11.79 0.80 -1.67
C VAL A 49 12.29 0.34 -3.03
N ASP A 50 13.04 -0.77 -3.08
CA ASP A 50 13.52 -1.36 -4.33
C ASP A 50 12.38 -1.86 -5.22
N SER A 51 11.27 -2.30 -4.61
CA SER A 51 10.04 -2.70 -5.29
C SER A 51 9.18 -1.49 -5.72
N GLY A 52 9.58 -0.27 -5.34
CA GLY A 52 8.93 0.98 -5.77
C GLY A 52 7.62 1.31 -5.07
N PHE A 53 7.12 0.47 -4.14
CA PHE A 53 5.80 0.69 -3.56
C PHE A 53 5.78 1.61 -2.34
N ILE A 54 6.95 1.90 -1.76
CA ILE A 54 7.11 2.88 -0.70
C ILE A 54 8.37 3.70 -0.95
N SER A 55 8.35 4.98 -0.58
CA SER A 55 9.49 5.89 -0.67
C SER A 55 9.83 6.47 0.70
N GLY A 56 10.98 7.13 0.79
CA GLY A 56 11.31 7.99 1.92
C GLY A 56 10.35 9.17 2.08
N THR A 57 10.43 9.83 3.23
CA THR A 57 9.62 11.00 3.60
C THR A 57 10.29 12.33 3.25
N GLY A 58 11.54 12.30 2.79
CA GLY A 58 12.37 13.48 2.49
C GLY A 58 13.67 13.45 3.27
N ASP A 59 14.62 14.34 2.97
CA ASP A 59 15.86 14.53 3.74
C ASP A 59 16.64 13.24 4.07
N ARG A 60 16.68 12.29 3.13
CA ARG A 60 17.29 10.96 3.31
C ARG A 60 16.69 10.16 4.48
N LYS A 61 15.44 10.41 4.84
CA LYS A 61 14.69 9.71 5.89
C LYS A 61 13.61 8.80 5.34
N PHE A 62 13.38 7.71 6.06
CA PHE A 62 12.24 6.81 5.87
C PHE A 62 11.13 7.04 6.89
N SER A 63 11.50 7.51 8.09
CA SER A 63 10.65 7.67 9.26
C SER A 63 10.00 6.34 9.69
N PRO A 64 10.80 5.33 10.09
CA PRO A 64 10.32 3.96 10.31
C PRO A 64 9.25 3.85 11.39
N ASP A 65 9.35 4.67 12.45
CA ASP A 65 8.46 4.64 13.61
C ASP A 65 7.21 5.52 13.46
N ASN A 66 7.12 6.31 12.39
CA ASN A 66 5.94 7.14 12.15
C ASN A 66 4.73 6.24 11.82
N TYR A 67 3.60 6.55 12.44
CA TYR A 67 2.34 5.88 12.14
C TYR A 67 1.80 6.27 10.76
N LEU A 68 1.13 5.32 10.11
CA LEU A 68 0.52 5.53 8.80
C LEU A 68 -0.90 6.06 8.90
N THR A 69 -1.22 6.99 8.00
CA THR A 69 -2.60 7.37 7.74
C THR A 69 -3.28 6.38 6.78
N LYS A 70 -4.62 6.33 6.80
CA LYS A 70 -5.40 5.48 5.90
C LYS A 70 -5.13 5.77 4.41
N ALA A 71 -4.97 7.04 4.04
CA ALA A 71 -4.62 7.42 2.67
C ALA A 71 -3.21 6.94 2.26
N GLN A 72 -2.23 7.01 3.16
CA GLN A 72 -0.87 6.52 2.90
C GLN A 72 -0.86 4.99 2.72
N ALA A 73 -1.55 4.26 3.60
CA ALA A 73 -1.63 2.81 3.52
C ALA A 73 -2.32 2.33 2.23
N ALA A 74 -3.44 2.95 1.83
CA ALA A 74 -4.11 2.65 0.57
C ALA A 74 -3.20 2.88 -0.63
N THR A 75 -2.43 3.97 -0.62
CA THR A 75 -1.46 4.29 -1.68
C THR A 75 -0.36 3.25 -1.77
N ILE A 76 0.21 2.84 -0.63
CA ILE A 76 1.26 1.82 -0.57
C ILE A 76 0.77 0.47 -1.11
N ILE A 77 -0.45 0.05 -0.74
CA ILE A 77 -1.02 -1.22 -1.24
C ILE A 77 -1.20 -1.16 -2.76
N VAL A 78 -1.81 -0.10 -3.29
CA VAL A 78 -2.04 0.04 -4.73
C VAL A 78 -0.74 0.06 -5.53
N ARG A 79 0.30 0.70 -4.99
CA ARG A 79 1.63 0.65 -5.59
C ARG A 79 2.24 -0.75 -5.55
N ALA A 80 2.06 -1.48 -4.45
CA ALA A 80 2.55 -2.85 -4.32
C ALA A 80 1.87 -3.81 -5.32
N MET A 81 0.69 -3.46 -5.80
CA MET A 81 -0.02 -4.16 -6.88
C MET A 81 0.42 -3.72 -8.28
N GLY A 82 1.22 -2.65 -8.40
CA GLY A 82 1.62 -2.08 -9.69
C GLY A 82 0.50 -1.29 -10.39
N LEU A 83 -0.53 -0.83 -9.66
CA LEU A 83 -1.75 -0.29 -10.25
C LEU A 83 -1.87 1.24 -10.16
N GLU A 84 -0.89 1.92 -9.56
CA GLU A 84 -0.89 3.38 -9.44
C GLU A 84 -0.99 4.08 -10.81
N GLU A 85 -0.42 3.50 -11.86
CA GLU A 85 -0.44 4.07 -13.21
C GLU A 85 -1.68 3.70 -14.03
N SER A 86 -2.63 2.93 -13.48
CA SER A 86 -3.83 2.52 -14.21
C SER A 86 -4.64 3.72 -14.72
N SER A 87 -4.82 3.84 -16.03
CA SER A 87 -5.57 4.92 -16.67
C SER A 87 -7.09 4.77 -16.55
N ALA A 88 -7.56 3.59 -16.13
CA ALA A 88 -8.98 3.28 -16.01
C ALA A 88 -9.67 3.95 -14.80
N VAL A 89 -8.90 4.57 -13.91
CA VAL A 89 -9.42 5.14 -12.66
C VAL A 89 -9.12 6.63 -12.54
N SER A 90 -10.16 7.40 -12.18
CA SER A 90 -10.06 8.85 -11.98
C SER A 90 -9.12 9.22 -10.83
N SER A 91 -8.27 10.21 -11.07
CA SER A 91 -7.41 10.84 -10.06
C SER A 91 -8.01 12.12 -9.45
N ILE A 92 -9.13 12.61 -10.00
CA ILE A 92 -9.65 13.96 -9.71
C ILE A 92 -10.59 13.95 -8.50
N LYS A 93 -11.47 12.95 -8.44
CA LYS A 93 -12.54 12.86 -7.45
C LYS A 93 -12.79 11.42 -7.04
N THR A 94 -13.00 11.22 -5.75
CA THR A 94 -13.42 9.95 -5.16
C THR A 94 -14.92 9.93 -4.88
N THR A 95 -15.44 8.75 -4.57
CA THR A 95 -16.84 8.53 -4.18
C THR A 95 -17.07 8.64 -2.67
N PHE A 96 -16.04 8.98 -1.89
CA PHE A 96 -16.16 9.18 -0.45
C PHE A 96 -16.79 10.54 -0.13
N ALA A 97 -17.56 10.61 0.95
CA ALA A 97 -18.24 11.82 1.38
C ALA A 97 -17.25 12.92 1.82
N ASP A 98 -16.06 12.55 2.29
CA ASP A 98 -14.96 13.45 2.63
C ASP A 98 -13.89 13.59 1.54
N ASP A 99 -14.26 13.46 0.26
CA ASP A 99 -13.33 13.64 -0.88
C ASP A 99 -12.50 14.93 -0.80
N TYR A 100 -13.07 16.01 -0.23
CA TYR A 100 -12.40 17.29 -0.03
C TYR A 100 -11.23 17.24 0.97
N ARG A 101 -11.19 16.22 1.85
CA ARG A 101 -10.08 15.97 2.78
C ARG A 101 -9.02 15.05 2.19
N ILE A 102 -9.31 14.36 1.09
CA ILE A 102 -8.41 13.38 0.49
C ILE A 102 -7.36 14.12 -0.33
N PRO A 103 -6.06 14.00 0.02
CA PRO A 103 -5.00 14.69 -0.72
C PRO A 103 -5.00 14.28 -2.20
N SER A 104 -4.79 15.24 -3.11
CA SER A 104 -4.79 14.98 -4.56
C SER A 104 -3.83 13.86 -4.98
N TRP A 105 -2.69 13.72 -4.29
CA TRP A 105 -1.70 12.67 -4.58
C TRP A 105 -2.20 11.25 -4.26
N SER A 106 -3.19 11.09 -3.38
CA SER A 106 -3.71 9.78 -2.98
C SER A 106 -5.05 9.44 -3.62
N LYS A 107 -5.78 10.41 -4.19
CA LYS A 107 -7.13 10.20 -4.73
C LYS A 107 -7.23 9.04 -5.72
N LYS A 108 -6.27 8.94 -6.64
CA LYS A 108 -6.23 7.84 -7.62
C LYS A 108 -6.12 6.49 -6.93
N SER A 109 -5.14 6.34 -6.04
CA SER A 109 -4.92 5.10 -5.29
C SER A 109 -6.08 4.78 -4.35
N VAL A 110 -6.70 5.79 -3.74
CA VAL A 110 -7.92 5.62 -2.93
C VAL A 110 -9.06 5.05 -3.78
N ASN A 111 -9.29 5.58 -4.98
CA ASN A 111 -10.31 5.06 -5.87
C ASN A 111 -10.03 3.62 -6.31
N ILE A 112 -8.77 3.32 -6.67
CA ILE A 112 -8.35 1.97 -7.04
C ILE A 112 -8.59 1.01 -5.86
N ALA A 113 -8.11 1.37 -4.66
CA ALA A 113 -8.27 0.56 -3.47
C ALA A 113 -9.73 0.34 -3.08
N ARG A 114 -10.60 1.34 -3.30
CA ARG A 114 -12.05 1.20 -3.09
C ARG A 114 -12.66 0.22 -4.08
N ASN A 115 -12.35 0.36 -5.37
CA ASN A 115 -12.89 -0.52 -6.42
C ASN A 115 -12.48 -1.98 -6.22
N MET A 116 -11.31 -2.21 -5.62
CA MET A 116 -10.79 -3.54 -5.30
C MET A 116 -11.26 -4.07 -3.94
N GLY A 117 -12.08 -3.32 -3.21
CA GLY A 117 -12.55 -3.72 -1.87
C GLY A 117 -11.43 -3.79 -0.81
N ILE A 118 -10.29 -3.15 -1.05
CA ILE A 118 -9.17 -3.07 -0.10
C ILE A 118 -9.53 -2.11 1.03
N ILE A 119 -10.20 -1.01 0.69
CA ILE A 119 -10.69 -0.02 1.65
C ILE A 119 -12.19 0.22 1.48
N SER A 120 -12.85 0.50 2.59
CA SER A 120 -14.24 0.94 2.67
C SER A 120 -14.35 2.25 3.45
N GLY A 121 -15.49 2.93 3.25
CA GLY A 121 -15.90 4.04 4.09
C GLY A 121 -16.52 3.53 5.38
N ASP A 122 -16.65 4.41 6.37
CA ASP A 122 -17.50 4.15 7.53
C ASP A 122 -19.00 4.22 7.16
N GLU A 123 -19.86 4.22 8.17
CA GLU A 123 -21.33 4.27 8.02
C GLU A 123 -21.79 5.50 7.22
N ASP A 124 -21.05 6.60 7.30
CA ASP A 124 -21.31 7.85 6.59
C ASP A 124 -20.57 7.92 5.24
N ASN A 125 -19.99 6.81 4.78
CA ASN A 125 -19.18 6.71 3.57
C ASN A 125 -17.96 7.66 3.60
N MET A 126 -17.40 7.92 4.78
CA MET A 126 -16.20 8.72 4.98
C MET A 126 -14.96 7.83 4.95
N LEU A 127 -13.93 8.25 4.22
CA LEU A 127 -12.64 7.55 4.23
C LEU A 127 -11.91 7.79 5.55
N GLN A 128 -11.89 9.02 6.02
CA GLN A 128 -11.03 9.54 7.09
C GLN A 128 -9.54 9.45 6.70
N PRO A 129 -9.08 10.21 5.67
CA PRO A 129 -7.77 10.02 5.03
C PRO A 129 -6.58 10.18 5.99
N ASP A 130 -6.69 11.07 6.99
CA ASP A 130 -5.64 11.37 7.96
C ASP A 130 -5.66 10.47 9.20
N LYS A 131 -6.68 9.60 9.31
CA LYS A 131 -6.82 8.71 10.46
C LYS A 131 -5.64 7.74 10.53
N LEU A 132 -5.01 7.66 11.70
CA LEU A 132 -3.99 6.66 11.99
C LEU A 132 -4.61 5.28 12.08
N LEU A 133 -3.96 4.29 11.46
CA LEU A 133 -4.49 2.95 11.40
C LEU A 133 -4.11 2.12 12.62
N THR A 134 -5.13 1.50 13.22
CA THR A 134 -4.95 0.48 14.24
C THR A 134 -4.46 -0.83 13.60
N ARG A 135 -3.87 -1.72 14.40
CA ARG A 135 -3.49 -3.07 13.95
C ARG A 135 -4.65 -3.85 13.32
N ALA A 136 -5.87 -3.69 13.85
CA ALA A 136 -7.06 -4.37 13.33
C ALA A 136 -7.39 -3.89 11.91
N GLU A 137 -7.43 -2.58 11.70
CA GLU A 137 -7.69 -1.99 10.37
C GLU A 137 -6.60 -2.36 9.37
N VAL A 138 -5.32 -2.35 9.78
CA VAL A 138 -4.24 -2.84 8.92
C VAL A 138 -4.42 -4.31 8.57
N SER A 139 -4.75 -5.17 9.54
CA SER A 139 -4.98 -6.60 9.29
C SER A 139 -6.11 -6.83 8.29
N GLU A 140 -7.19 -6.06 8.37
CA GLU A 140 -8.28 -6.11 7.41
C GLU A 140 -7.81 -5.72 6.00
N MET A 141 -7.13 -4.58 5.87
CA MET A 141 -6.59 -4.11 4.58
C MET A 141 -5.63 -5.13 3.95
N ILE A 142 -4.73 -5.73 4.76
CA ILE A 142 -3.79 -6.76 4.31
C ILE A 142 -4.53 -8.04 3.89
N ASN A 143 -5.57 -8.45 4.61
CA ASN A 143 -6.37 -9.61 4.24
C ASN A 143 -7.09 -9.39 2.90
N ASN A 144 -7.66 -8.21 2.68
CA ASN A 144 -8.31 -7.88 1.40
C ASN A 144 -7.28 -7.80 0.27
N PHE A 145 -6.09 -7.27 0.53
CA PHE A 145 -4.97 -7.30 -0.42
C PHE A 145 -4.57 -8.73 -0.80
N ILE A 146 -4.41 -9.65 0.18
CA ILE A 146 -4.08 -11.06 -0.08
C ILE A 146 -5.20 -11.73 -0.88
N LYS A 147 -6.48 -11.48 -0.54
CA LYS A 147 -7.62 -12.01 -1.29
C LYS A 147 -7.58 -11.58 -2.75
N TYR A 148 -7.30 -10.30 -3.02
CA TYR A 148 -7.15 -9.82 -4.39
C TYR A 148 -6.02 -10.56 -5.13
N LEU A 149 -4.83 -10.66 -4.52
CA LEU A 149 -3.69 -11.33 -5.12
C LEU A 149 -3.97 -12.81 -5.45
N GLN A 150 -4.71 -13.48 -4.57
CA GLN A 150 -5.04 -14.89 -4.76
C GLN A 150 -6.20 -15.08 -5.73
N TYR A 151 -7.33 -14.43 -5.54
CA TYR A 151 -8.56 -14.80 -6.24
C TYR A 151 -8.83 -13.91 -7.45
N ASP A 152 -8.76 -12.60 -7.28
CA ASP A 152 -9.24 -11.65 -8.29
C ASP A 152 -8.28 -11.56 -9.47
N MET A 153 -6.96 -11.50 -9.25
CA MET A 153 -5.99 -11.50 -10.36
C MET A 153 -6.11 -12.77 -11.23
N ARG A 154 -6.32 -13.94 -10.62
CA ARG A 154 -6.51 -15.19 -11.37
C ARG A 154 -7.80 -15.19 -12.17
N LYS A 155 -8.85 -14.58 -11.64
CA LYS A 155 -10.15 -14.47 -12.31
C LYS A 155 -10.09 -13.49 -13.48
N GLU A 156 -9.58 -12.28 -13.26
CA GLU A 156 -9.41 -11.25 -14.30
C GLU A 156 -8.55 -11.77 -15.46
N TYR A 157 -7.45 -12.48 -15.16
CA TYR A 157 -6.62 -13.10 -16.19
C TYR A 157 -7.37 -14.15 -17.01
N ARG A 158 -8.19 -15.00 -16.37
CA ARG A 158 -9.03 -15.98 -17.09
C ARG A 158 -10.06 -15.29 -17.98
N GLU A 159 -10.73 -14.27 -17.47
CA GLU A 159 -11.75 -13.52 -18.23
C GLU A 159 -11.12 -12.78 -19.41
N MET A 160 -9.93 -12.18 -19.25
CA MET A 160 -9.17 -11.61 -20.36
C MET A 160 -8.87 -12.64 -21.44
N LEU A 161 -8.35 -13.83 -21.09
CA LEU A 161 -8.08 -14.88 -22.06
C LEU A 161 -9.32 -15.38 -22.81
N ILE A 162 -10.46 -15.49 -22.12
CA ILE A 162 -11.73 -15.90 -22.74
C ILE A 162 -12.24 -14.84 -23.73
N ASN A 163 -12.11 -13.56 -23.39
CA ASN A 163 -12.60 -12.46 -24.23
C ASN A 163 -11.71 -12.19 -25.44
N TYR A 164 -10.40 -12.50 -25.37
CA TYR A 164 -9.48 -12.38 -26.53
C TYR A 164 -9.66 -13.48 -27.58
N GLY A 165 -10.32 -14.60 -27.23
CA GLY A 165 -10.61 -15.71 -28.15
C GLY A 165 -11.92 -15.57 -28.92
N ARG A 166 -12.57 -14.40 -28.85
CA ARG A 166 -13.83 -14.08 -29.56
C ARG A 166 -13.65 -12.96 -30.57
#